data_AF-J3JT90-F1
#
_entry.id   AF-J3JT90-F1
#
_cell.length_a   1.000
_cell.length_b   1.000
_cell.length_c   1.000
_cell.angle_alpha   90.00
_cell.angle_beta   90.00
_cell.angle_gamma   90.00
#
_symmetry.space_group_name_H-M   'P 1'
#
loop_
_entity.id
_entity.type
_entity.pdbx_description
1 polymer ?
#
loop_
_entity_poly.entity_id
_entity_poly.type
_entity_poly.pdbx_seq_one_letter_code
_entity_poly.pdbx_strand_id
1 'polypeptide(L)'
;MSVLRESRENISKPLSATQNNTVITPDEVLRLSNITDRYLCDPDANIYEIDFTRFKIRDLESGAVLFEIAKPPNIDCATEINCENDESIDPNSGRFVRYQFTPQFLKLKTVGATVEFTVGSRPVNRFRMIERHFFRDKLLKTFDFEFGFCIPYSRNTCEHIYEFPSLPQDLVNDMIAHPFETRSDSFYFVDDGLIMHNKADYAYNGGLRS
;
A
#
# COMPACT_ATOMS: atom_id res chain seq x y z
N MET A 1 -21.08 27.73 -59.62
CA MET A 1 -20.39 28.56 -58.62
C MET A 1 -20.42 27.78 -57.31
N SER A 2 -19.40 26.96 -57.04
CA SER A 2 -18.29 27.25 -56.13
C SER A 2 -18.76 27.87 -54.81
N VAL A 3 -18.78 27.08 -53.74
CA VAL A 3 -18.64 27.59 -52.38
C VAL A 3 -17.58 26.75 -51.67
N LEU A 4 -16.66 27.49 -51.07
CA LEU A 4 -15.32 27.09 -50.65
C LEU A 4 -15.34 26.18 -49.42
N ARG A 5 -14.31 25.33 -49.36
CA ARG A 5 -13.80 24.72 -48.12
C ARG A 5 -13.38 25.83 -47.16
N GLU A 6 -13.93 25.84 -45.95
CA GLU A 6 -13.31 26.47 -44.80
C GLU A 6 -12.80 25.39 -43.85
N SER A 7 -11.48 25.28 -43.80
CA SER A 7 -10.71 24.58 -42.79
C SER A 7 -10.88 25.28 -41.44
N ARG A 8 -11.55 24.63 -40.49
CA ARG A 8 -11.43 24.97 -39.07
C ARG A 8 -10.35 24.08 -38.46
N GLU A 9 -9.17 24.67 -38.28
CA GLU A 9 -8.14 24.14 -37.41
C GLU A 9 -8.68 24.09 -35.98
N ASN A 10 -9.11 22.90 -35.54
CA ASN A 10 -9.22 22.61 -34.12
C ASN A 10 -7.79 22.48 -33.57
N ILE A 11 -7.29 23.55 -32.96
CA ILE A 11 -6.09 23.53 -32.13
C ILE A 11 -6.44 22.71 -30.87
N SER A 12 -6.41 21.38 -31.00
CA SER A 12 -6.26 20.50 -29.86
C SER A 12 -4.83 20.67 -29.36
N LYS A 13 -4.62 21.51 -28.35
CA LYS A 13 -3.39 21.44 -27.57
C LYS A 13 -3.28 20.01 -27.02
N PRO A 14 -2.28 19.22 -27.40
CA PRO A 14 -1.96 18.04 -26.62
C PRO A 14 -1.47 18.58 -25.27
N LEU A 15 -2.12 18.17 -24.19
CA LEU A 15 -1.51 18.24 -22.87
C LEU A 15 -0.20 17.46 -23.01
N SER A 16 0.90 18.20 -23.13
CA SER A 16 2.24 17.63 -23.09
C SER A 16 2.32 16.79 -21.83
N ALA A 17 2.62 15.51 -21.99
CA ALA A 17 3.06 14.66 -20.91
C ALA A 17 4.36 15.25 -20.37
N THR A 18 4.24 16.22 -19.47
CA THR A 18 5.33 16.64 -18.62
C THR A 18 5.43 15.56 -17.56
N GLN A 19 6.19 14.50 -17.85
CA GLN A 19 6.78 13.66 -16.79
C GLN A 19 7.70 14.57 -15.99
N ASN A 20 7.11 15.37 -15.10
CA ASN A 20 7.85 15.94 -14.01
C ASN A 20 8.26 14.76 -13.14
N ASN A 21 9.55 14.42 -13.17
CA ASN A 21 10.17 13.46 -12.27
C ASN A 21 10.25 14.10 -10.86
N THR A 22 9.09 14.54 -10.34
CA THR A 22 8.94 15.11 -9.01
C THR A 22 8.95 13.95 -8.04
N VAL A 23 10.04 13.87 -7.27
CA VAL A 23 10.14 12.96 -6.13
C VAL A 23 8.96 13.22 -5.21
N ILE A 24 8.09 12.22 -5.05
CA ILE A 24 6.94 12.34 -4.17
C ILE A 24 7.43 12.37 -2.72
N THR A 25 6.96 13.36 -1.97
CA THR A 25 7.40 13.61 -0.58
C THR A 25 6.32 13.22 0.45
N PRO A 26 6.68 13.03 1.74
CA PRO A 26 5.72 12.81 2.81
C PRO A 26 4.61 13.88 2.87
N ASP A 27 4.98 15.15 2.69
CA ASP A 27 4.03 16.26 2.76
C ASP A 27 2.98 16.22 1.63
N GLU A 28 3.34 15.70 0.46
CA GLU A 28 2.40 15.55 -0.65
C GLU A 28 1.36 14.48 -0.36
N VAL A 29 1.78 13.32 0.18
CA VAL A 29 0.83 12.24 0.50
C VAL A 29 -0.07 12.59 1.69
N LEU A 30 0.41 13.40 2.64
CA LEU A 30 -0.40 13.86 3.77
C LEU A 30 -1.56 14.77 3.33
N ARG A 31 -1.42 15.47 2.20
CA ARG A 31 -2.46 16.34 1.63
C ARG A 31 -3.51 15.60 0.79
N LEU A 32 -3.31 14.31 0.49
CA LEU A 32 -4.25 13.55 -0.33
C LEU A 32 -5.60 13.39 0.36
N SER A 33 -6.67 13.86 -0.28
CA SER A 33 -8.03 13.75 0.27
C SER A 33 -8.66 12.37 0.04
N ASN A 34 -8.17 11.60 -0.94
CA ASN A 34 -8.77 10.35 -1.40
C ASN A 34 -7.69 9.28 -1.63
N ILE A 35 -8.13 8.03 -1.79
CA ILE A 35 -7.31 6.94 -2.29
C ILE A 35 -6.74 7.29 -3.67
N THR A 36 -5.50 6.89 -3.95
CA THR A 36 -4.89 7.13 -5.26
C THR A 36 -5.36 6.10 -6.28
N ASP A 37 -5.67 6.56 -7.50
CA ASP A 37 -6.13 5.68 -8.59
C ASP A 37 -5.03 4.76 -9.13
N ARG A 38 -3.78 5.21 -9.05
CA ARG A 38 -2.58 4.53 -9.56
C ARG A 38 -1.48 4.50 -8.52
N TYR A 39 -0.48 3.65 -8.73
CA TYR A 39 0.74 3.71 -7.93
C TYR A 39 1.50 5.01 -8.21
N LEU A 40 2.01 5.66 -7.16
CA LEU A 40 2.79 6.89 -7.25
C LEU A 40 4.30 6.68 -7.49
N CYS A 41 4.77 5.42 -7.51
CA CYS A 41 6.13 5.07 -7.86
C CYS A 41 6.19 3.69 -8.54
N ASP A 42 7.13 3.54 -9.46
CA ASP A 42 7.46 2.27 -10.09
C ASP A 42 8.18 1.33 -9.10
N PRO A 43 8.12 0.00 -9.30
CA PRO A 43 8.87 -0.95 -8.47
C PRO A 43 10.38 -0.67 -8.44
N ASP A 44 10.93 -0.16 -9.54
CA ASP A 44 12.36 0.20 -9.67
C ASP A 44 12.79 1.36 -8.75
N ALA A 45 11.84 2.11 -8.18
CA ALA A 45 12.13 3.12 -7.17
C ALA A 45 12.69 2.51 -5.87
N ASN A 46 12.46 1.22 -5.62
CA ASN A 46 13.00 0.48 -4.47
C ASN A 46 14.48 0.09 -4.67
N ILE A 47 15.34 1.09 -4.88
CA ILE A 47 16.80 0.92 -5.05
C ILE A 47 17.53 0.39 -3.80
N TYR A 48 16.82 0.28 -2.68
CA TYR A 48 17.32 -0.22 -1.40
C TYR A 48 17.04 -1.71 -1.21
N GLU A 49 16.34 -2.35 -2.16
CA GLU A 49 15.97 -3.76 -2.13
C GLU A 49 15.25 -4.13 -0.82
N ILE A 50 14.37 -3.22 -0.35
CA ILE A 50 13.56 -3.49 0.84
C ILE A 50 12.52 -4.53 0.47
N ASP A 51 12.54 -5.67 1.17
CA ASP A 51 11.58 -6.75 0.95
C ASP A 51 10.88 -7.17 2.25
N PHE A 52 9.55 -7.07 2.28
CA PHE A 52 8.73 -7.52 3.41
C PHE A 52 8.55 -9.03 3.34
N THR A 53 9.09 -9.74 4.34
CA THR A 53 9.11 -11.20 4.40
C THR A 53 8.06 -11.77 5.34
N ARG A 54 7.62 -11.00 6.36
CA ARG A 54 6.56 -11.42 7.28
C ARG A 54 5.76 -10.23 7.74
N PHE A 55 4.45 -10.43 7.86
CA PHE A 55 3.52 -9.46 8.39
C PHE A 55 2.52 -10.17 9.31
N LYS A 56 2.41 -9.71 10.56
CA LYS A 56 1.54 -10.31 11.58
C LYS A 56 0.79 -9.21 12.32
N ILE A 57 -0.52 -9.32 12.41
CA ILE A 57 -1.37 -8.45 13.23
C ILE A 57 -1.87 -9.22 14.44
N ARG A 58 -1.72 -8.64 15.64
CA ARG A 58 -2.36 -9.13 16.86
C ARG A 58 -3.19 -8.05 17.54
N ASP A 59 -4.24 -8.47 18.22
CA ASP A 59 -4.92 -7.64 19.21
C ASP A 59 -4.03 -7.49 20.45
N LEU A 60 -3.80 -6.26 20.91
CA LEU A 60 -2.99 -6.01 22.10
C LEU A 60 -3.76 -6.20 23.41
N GLU A 61 -5.10 -6.14 23.40
CA GLU A 61 -5.90 -6.39 24.60
C GLU A 61 -5.99 -7.91 24.89
N SER A 62 -6.32 -8.72 23.88
CA SER A 62 -6.45 -10.19 24.06
C SER A 62 -5.20 -11.01 23.74
N GLY A 63 -4.24 -10.46 22.99
CA GLY A 63 -3.08 -11.18 22.46
C GLY A 63 -3.39 -12.09 21.26
N ALA A 64 -4.64 -12.15 20.78
CA ALA A 64 -5.04 -13.00 19.67
C ALA A 64 -4.39 -12.54 18.35
N VAL A 65 -3.84 -13.49 17.59
CA VAL A 65 -3.33 -13.23 16.23
C VAL A 65 -4.52 -13.13 15.27
N LEU A 66 -4.70 -11.96 14.66
CA LEU A 66 -5.82 -11.66 13.78
C LEU A 66 -5.48 -11.97 12.32
N PHE A 67 -4.20 -11.86 11.96
CA PHE A 67 -3.70 -12.10 10.62
C PHE A 67 -2.21 -12.40 10.67
N GLU A 68 -1.76 -13.33 9.83
CA GLU A 68 -0.35 -13.58 9.63
C GLU A 68 -0.09 -14.06 8.21
N ILE A 69 0.92 -13.49 7.58
CA ILE A 69 1.46 -13.94 6.31
C ILE A 69 2.98 -13.92 6.38
N ALA A 70 3.61 -14.96 5.86
CA ALA A 70 5.04 -15.03 5.66
C ALA A 70 5.29 -15.43 4.22
N LYS A 71 6.22 -14.73 3.56
CA LYS A 71 6.79 -15.23 2.32
C LYS A 71 7.53 -16.53 2.64
N PRO A 72 7.36 -17.60 1.84
CA PRO A 72 8.18 -18.78 2.02
C PRO A 72 9.66 -18.36 1.91
N PRO A 73 10.56 -18.95 2.71
CA PRO A 73 11.98 -18.67 2.56
C PRO A 73 12.36 -19.04 1.12
N ASN A 74 12.82 -18.07 0.33
CA ASN A 74 13.44 -18.35 -0.96
C ASN A 74 14.62 -19.27 -0.66
N ILE A 75 14.46 -20.56 -0.95
CA ILE A 75 15.60 -21.43 -1.15
C ILE A 75 16.20 -20.93 -2.45
N ASP A 76 17.44 -20.44 -2.38
CA ASP A 76 18.30 -20.20 -3.54
C ASP A 76 18.51 -21.53 -4.29
N CYS A 77 17.49 -21.98 -5.02
CA CYS A 77 17.60 -23.06 -5.98
C CYS A 77 17.68 -22.41 -7.35
N ALA A 78 18.92 -22.16 -7.77
CA ALA A 78 19.31 -22.42 -9.14
C ALA A 78 18.87 -23.86 -9.47
N THR A 79 17.66 -24.00 -10.01
CA THR A 79 17.24 -25.22 -10.68
C THR A 79 16.28 -24.80 -11.77
N GLU A 80 16.87 -24.72 -12.95
CA GLU A 80 16.23 -24.77 -14.25
C GLU A 80 15.14 -25.87 -14.21
N ILE A 81 13.90 -25.48 -13.96
CA ILE A 81 12.74 -26.30 -14.25
C ILE A 81 11.83 -25.44 -15.11
N ASN A 82 11.82 -25.78 -16.39
CA ASN A 82 10.91 -25.31 -17.43
C ASN A 82 9.50 -25.06 -16.88
N CYS A 83 9.14 -23.79 -16.75
CA CYS A 83 7.77 -23.33 -16.83
C CYS A 83 7.73 -22.31 -17.96
N GLU A 84 7.68 -22.82 -19.18
CA GLU A 84 7.13 -22.08 -20.32
C GLU A 84 5.67 -21.75 -19.98
N ASN A 85 5.44 -20.59 -19.37
CA ASN A 85 4.18 -19.86 -19.47
C ASN A 85 4.56 -18.38 -19.52
N ASP A 86 4.59 -17.90 -20.75
CA ASP A 86 4.62 -16.51 -21.16
C ASP A 86 3.33 -15.81 -20.68
N GLU A 87 3.25 -15.54 -19.38
CA GLU A 87 2.36 -14.52 -18.83
C GLU A 87 3.25 -13.46 -18.20
N SER A 88 3.17 -12.25 -18.75
CA SER A 88 3.78 -11.04 -18.20
C SER A 88 3.64 -11.02 -16.68
N ILE A 89 4.72 -11.27 -15.95
CA ILE A 89 4.76 -11.13 -14.49
C ILE A 89 4.34 -9.68 -14.22
N ASP A 90 3.14 -9.48 -13.67
CA ASP A 90 2.66 -8.14 -13.35
C ASP A 90 3.71 -7.48 -12.44
N PRO A 91 4.34 -6.37 -12.84
CA PRO A 91 5.32 -5.69 -12.00
C PRO A 91 4.72 -5.20 -10.67
N ASN A 92 3.39 -5.18 -10.54
CA ASN A 92 2.68 -4.89 -9.29
C ASN A 92 2.29 -6.14 -8.48
N SER A 93 2.68 -7.34 -8.93
CA SER A 93 2.43 -8.59 -8.22
C SER A 93 3.03 -8.53 -6.81
N GLY A 94 2.17 -8.52 -5.79
CA GLY A 94 2.55 -8.41 -4.38
C GLY A 94 2.45 -7.00 -3.76
N ARG A 95 2.13 -5.96 -4.54
CA ARG A 95 1.90 -4.58 -4.03
C ARG A 95 0.45 -4.33 -3.61
N PHE A 96 -0.45 -5.27 -3.90
CA PHE A 96 -1.86 -5.22 -3.52
C PHE A 96 -2.23 -6.38 -2.58
N VAL A 97 -2.90 -6.08 -1.46
CA VAL A 97 -3.37 -7.08 -0.51
C VAL A 97 -4.86 -6.92 -0.24
N ARG A 98 -5.61 -8.03 -0.33
CA ARG A 98 -7.04 -8.07 0.00
C ARG A 98 -7.24 -8.73 1.35
N TYR A 99 -7.69 -7.95 2.33
CA TYR A 99 -7.94 -8.44 3.69
C TYR A 99 -9.40 -8.86 3.88
N GLN A 100 -9.59 -10.00 4.55
CA GLN A 100 -10.88 -10.47 5.01
C GLN A 100 -10.86 -10.57 6.53
N PHE A 101 -11.56 -9.63 7.17
CA PHE A 101 -11.71 -9.56 8.61
C PHE A 101 -13.17 -9.82 9.02
N THR A 102 -13.35 -10.10 10.30
CA THR A 102 -14.67 -10.21 10.92
C THR A 102 -15.15 -8.84 11.40
N PRO A 103 -16.46 -8.66 11.68
CA PRO A 103 -16.99 -7.40 12.20
C PRO A 103 -16.35 -6.98 13.53
N GLN A 104 -15.84 -7.95 14.29
CA GLN A 104 -15.20 -7.71 15.58
C GLN A 104 -13.91 -6.88 15.44
N PHE A 105 -13.25 -6.92 14.27
CA PHE A 105 -12.05 -6.16 13.99
C PHE A 105 -12.27 -4.64 14.14
N LEU A 106 -13.43 -4.13 13.71
CA LEU A 106 -13.79 -2.71 13.81
C LEU A 106 -14.08 -2.24 15.24
N LYS A 107 -14.17 -3.16 16.21
CA LYS A 107 -14.39 -2.85 17.63
C LYS A 107 -13.08 -2.84 18.44
N LEU A 108 -11.97 -3.25 17.83
CA LEU A 108 -10.66 -3.23 18.48
C LEU A 108 -10.22 -1.79 18.71
N LYS A 109 -9.54 -1.56 19.84
CA LYS A 109 -8.96 -0.24 20.14
C LYS A 109 -7.52 -0.13 19.67
N THR A 110 -6.75 -1.18 19.89
CA THR A 110 -5.32 -1.15 19.60
C THR A 110 -4.86 -2.50 19.06
N VAL A 111 -4.17 -2.48 17.92
CA VAL A 111 -3.54 -3.66 17.35
C VAL A 111 -2.04 -3.43 17.17
N GLY A 112 -1.25 -4.49 17.35
CA GLY A 112 0.17 -4.50 17.07
C GLY A 112 0.42 -5.20 15.75
N ALA A 113 1.03 -4.51 14.79
CA ALA A 113 1.49 -5.11 13.55
C ALA A 113 3.00 -5.32 13.59
N THR A 114 3.43 -6.57 13.67
CA THR A 114 4.84 -6.95 13.56
C THR A 114 5.18 -7.15 12.08
N VAL A 115 6.22 -6.49 11.61
CA VAL A 115 6.74 -6.60 10.24
C VAL A 115 8.19 -7.05 10.27
N GLU A 116 8.52 -8.05 9.46
CA GLU A 116 9.89 -8.47 9.21
C GLU A 116 10.25 -8.17 7.76
N PHE A 117 11.41 -7.55 7.54
CA PHE A 117 11.87 -7.17 6.22
C PHE A 117 13.39 -7.25 6.10
N THR A 118 13.86 -7.45 4.88
CA THR A 118 15.29 -7.40 4.56
C THR A 118 15.63 -6.08 3.89
N VAL A 119 16.89 -5.66 4.00
CA VAL A 119 17.45 -4.50 3.32
C VAL A 119 18.66 -4.96 2.52
N GLY A 120 18.80 -4.45 1.30
CA GLY A 120 19.92 -4.76 0.42
C GLY A 120 21.22 -4.09 0.82
N SER A 121 22.03 -3.81 -0.19
CA SER A 121 23.40 -3.31 0.00
C SER A 121 23.51 -1.86 0.48
N ARG A 122 22.48 -1.05 0.25
CA ARG A 122 22.51 0.39 0.55
C ARG A 122 21.99 0.65 1.97
N PRO A 123 22.64 1.55 2.73
CA PRO A 123 22.10 1.99 4.00
C PRO A 123 20.78 2.73 3.80
N VAL A 124 19.83 2.46 4.68
CA VAL A 124 18.50 3.06 4.66
C VAL A 124 18.39 4.00 5.86
N ASN A 125 18.29 5.30 5.58
CA ASN A 125 18.13 6.33 6.60
C ASN A 125 16.71 6.87 6.62
N ARG A 126 16.23 7.22 7.83
CA ARG A 126 14.90 7.84 8.03
C ARG A 126 13.79 7.08 7.31
N PHE A 127 13.81 5.74 7.42
CA PHE A 127 12.77 4.93 6.81
C PHE A 127 11.45 5.20 7.52
N ARG A 128 10.44 5.60 6.74
CA ARG A 128 9.15 6.07 7.25
C ARG A 128 8.04 5.48 6.40
N MET A 129 6.93 5.12 7.03
CA MET A 129 5.71 4.70 6.37
C MET A 129 4.56 5.62 6.77
N ILE A 130 3.86 6.14 5.76
CA ILE A 130 2.58 6.82 5.93
C ILE A 130 1.51 5.93 5.34
N GLU A 131 0.57 5.50 6.16
CA GLU A 131 -0.55 4.66 5.75
C GLU A 131 -1.87 5.39 5.95
N ARG A 132 -2.67 5.51 4.89
CA ARG A 132 -3.93 6.26 4.89
C ARG A 132 -5.07 5.32 4.58
N HIS A 133 -6.08 5.29 5.46
CA HIS A 133 -7.26 4.45 5.31
C HIS A 133 -8.47 5.30 4.96
N PHE A 134 -9.23 4.86 3.96
CA PHE A 134 -10.43 5.52 3.46
C PHE A 134 -11.59 4.53 3.41
N PHE A 135 -12.80 5.01 3.71
CA PHE A 135 -14.03 4.34 3.31
C PHE A 135 -14.70 5.20 2.25
N ARG A 136 -14.75 4.71 1.00
CA ARG A 136 -15.08 5.52 -0.18
C ARG A 136 -14.15 6.74 -0.24
N ASP A 137 -14.71 7.95 -0.27
CA ASP A 137 -13.97 9.22 -0.34
C ASP A 137 -13.73 9.85 1.04
N LYS A 138 -13.98 9.12 2.14
CA LYS A 138 -13.80 9.63 3.49
C LYS A 138 -12.57 9.04 4.15
N LEU A 139 -11.61 9.89 4.50
CA LEU A 139 -10.46 9.53 5.33
C LEU A 139 -10.95 9.05 6.71
N LEU A 140 -10.60 7.81 7.06
CA LEU A 140 -10.85 7.22 8.37
C LEU A 140 -9.73 7.57 9.35
N LYS A 141 -8.48 7.33 8.93
CA LYS A 141 -7.29 7.54 9.75
C LYS A 141 -6.05 7.61 8.87
N THR A 142 -5.06 8.39 9.33
CA THR A 142 -3.69 8.34 8.85
C THR A 142 -2.81 7.83 9.98
N PHE A 143 -1.99 6.85 9.66
CA PHE A 143 -0.92 6.34 10.50
C PHE A 143 0.42 6.77 9.90
N ASP A 144 1.34 7.16 10.75
CA ASP A 144 2.62 7.71 10.37
C ASP A 144 3.67 7.14 11.30
N PHE A 145 4.50 6.25 10.77
CA PHE A 145 5.45 5.47 11.54
C PHE A 145 6.86 5.67 11.00
N GLU A 146 7.80 5.89 11.91
CA GLU A 146 9.23 5.91 11.60
C GLU A 146 9.86 4.60 12.05
N PHE A 147 10.48 3.89 11.10
CA PHE A 147 11.33 2.74 11.38
C PHE A 147 12.72 3.18 11.85
N GLY A 148 13.20 4.33 11.36
CA GLY A 148 14.52 4.86 11.66
C GLY A 148 15.61 4.36 10.70
N PHE A 149 16.78 4.03 11.24
CA PHE A 149 17.93 3.52 10.47
C PHE A 149 17.85 2.01 10.32
N CYS A 150 18.01 1.51 9.10
CA CYS A 150 18.08 0.07 8.85
C CYS A 150 19.48 -0.32 8.34
N ILE A 151 20.03 -1.38 8.93
CA ILE A 151 21.39 -1.84 8.67
C ILE A 151 21.43 -2.49 7.26
N PRO A 152 22.44 -2.20 6.41
CA PRO A 152 22.63 -2.90 5.14
C PRO A 152 22.79 -4.41 5.33
N TYR A 153 22.36 -5.20 4.34
CA TYR A 153 22.47 -6.66 4.34
C TYR A 153 21.93 -7.33 5.62
N SER A 154 20.84 -6.79 6.16
CA SER A 154 20.28 -7.28 7.41
C SER A 154 18.80 -7.58 7.28
N ARG A 155 18.32 -8.41 8.22
CA ARG A 155 16.90 -8.63 8.46
C ARG A 155 16.51 -7.80 9.68
N ASN A 156 15.48 -6.99 9.51
CA ASN A 156 14.96 -6.08 10.51
C ASN A 156 13.56 -6.51 10.93
N THR A 157 13.21 -6.23 12.17
CA THR A 157 11.87 -6.44 12.71
C THR A 157 11.40 -5.16 13.35
N CYS A 158 10.21 -4.72 12.98
CA CYS A 158 9.56 -3.56 13.57
C CYS A 158 8.16 -3.94 14.03
N GLU A 159 7.69 -3.27 15.08
CA GLU A 159 6.31 -3.39 15.53
C GLU A 159 5.66 -2.01 15.56
N HIS A 160 4.62 -1.86 14.74
CA HIS A 160 3.80 -0.66 14.71
C HIS A 160 2.56 -0.88 15.57
N ILE A 161 2.28 0.11 16.43
CA ILE A 161 1.10 0.11 17.28
C ILE A 161 0.04 0.99 16.63
N TYR A 162 -1.06 0.38 16.21
CA TYR A 162 -2.17 1.06 15.58
C TYR A 162 -3.25 1.32 16.62
N GLU A 163 -3.51 2.60 16.89
CA GLU A 163 -4.65 3.05 17.69
C GLU A 163 -5.82 3.39 16.76
N PHE A 164 -6.86 2.58 16.82
CA PHE A 164 -8.03 2.74 15.95
C PHE A 164 -8.87 3.94 16.38
N PRO A 165 -9.40 4.70 15.41
CA PRO A 165 -10.34 5.77 15.73
C PRO A 165 -11.65 5.19 16.27
N SER A 166 -12.34 5.96 17.11
CA SER A 166 -13.73 5.64 17.46
C SER A 166 -14.62 5.93 16.25
N LEU A 167 -15.16 4.88 15.63
CA LEU A 167 -16.04 4.98 14.47
C LEU A 167 -17.51 5.02 14.92
N PRO A 168 -18.35 5.91 14.35
CA PRO A 168 -19.80 5.88 14.59
C PRO A 168 -20.41 4.54 14.17
N GLN A 169 -21.43 4.07 14.90
CA GLN A 169 -22.03 2.77 14.66
C GLN A 169 -22.60 2.62 13.24
N ASP A 170 -23.20 3.68 12.69
CA ASP A 170 -23.74 3.67 11.33
C ASP A 170 -22.63 3.47 10.29
N LEU A 171 -21.47 4.11 10.48
CA LEU A 171 -20.31 3.93 9.60
C LEU A 171 -19.75 2.51 9.71
N VAL A 172 -19.69 1.94 10.92
CA VAL A 172 -19.27 0.54 11.12
C VAL A 172 -20.20 -0.42 10.37
N ASN A 173 -21.51 -0.21 10.47
CA ASN A 173 -22.50 -1.03 9.76
C ASN A 173 -22.34 -0.90 8.24
N ASP A 174 -22.14 0.31 7.73
CA ASP A 174 -21.88 0.56 6.31
C ASP A 174 -20.61 -0.14 5.83
N MET A 175 -19.50 -0.06 6.59
CA MET A 175 -18.25 -0.73 6.25
C MET A 175 -18.38 -2.26 6.22
N ILE A 176 -19.22 -2.85 7.08
CA ILE A 176 -19.51 -4.29 7.08
C ILE A 176 -20.35 -4.69 5.86
N ALA A 177 -21.35 -3.87 5.51
CA ALA A 177 -22.27 -4.12 4.40
C ALA A 177 -21.62 -3.94 3.01
N HIS A 178 -20.54 -3.15 2.91
CA HIS A 178 -19.88 -2.80 1.66
C HIS A 178 -18.42 -3.27 1.65
N PRO A 179 -18.17 -4.58 1.43
CA PRO A 179 -16.81 -5.12 1.40
C PRO A 179 -15.98 -4.48 0.28
N PHE A 180 -14.69 -4.26 0.54
CA PHE A 180 -13.69 -3.71 -0.38
C PHE A 180 -13.90 -2.24 -0.79
N GLU A 181 -14.88 -1.55 -0.21
CA GLU A 181 -15.01 -0.09 -0.28
C GLU A 181 -14.18 0.64 0.78
N THR A 182 -13.70 -0.08 1.79
CA THR A 182 -12.60 0.39 2.63
C THR A 182 -11.28 0.04 1.96
N ARG A 183 -10.41 1.04 1.77
CA ARG A 183 -9.13 0.91 1.06
C ARG A 183 -8.04 1.69 1.78
N SER A 184 -6.79 1.29 1.54
CA SER A 184 -5.63 2.03 2.04
C SER A 184 -4.53 2.16 1.02
N ASP A 185 -3.78 3.25 1.17
CA ASP A 185 -2.49 3.46 0.53
C ASP A 185 -1.41 3.47 1.62
N SER A 186 -0.39 2.63 1.47
CA SER A 186 0.80 2.59 2.32
C SER A 186 2.00 3.10 1.52
N PHE A 187 2.47 4.30 1.87
CA PHE A 187 3.59 4.99 1.22
C PHE A 187 4.85 4.84 2.07
N TYR A 188 5.94 4.40 1.45
CA TYR A 188 7.21 4.18 2.12
C TYR A 188 8.28 5.13 1.59
N PHE A 189 8.95 5.82 2.51
CA PHE A 189 9.92 6.86 2.21
C PHE A 189 11.28 6.52 2.80
N VAL A 190 12.34 6.80 2.04
CA VAL A 190 13.72 6.83 2.53
C VAL A 190 14.29 8.20 2.20
N ASP A 191 14.83 8.89 3.20
CA ASP A 191 15.30 10.27 3.07
C ASP A 191 14.28 11.21 2.39
N ASP A 192 13.01 11.09 2.80
CA ASP A 192 11.85 11.87 2.31
C ASP A 192 11.49 11.66 0.82
N GLY A 193 12.11 10.69 0.14
CA GLY A 193 11.73 10.25 -1.20
C GLY A 193 10.90 8.97 -1.19
N LEU A 194 9.78 8.96 -1.92
CA LEU A 194 8.94 7.77 -2.08
C LEU A 194 9.69 6.66 -2.83
N ILE A 195 9.83 5.49 -2.21
CA ILE A 195 10.53 4.33 -2.80
C ILE A 195 9.60 3.14 -3.07
N MET A 196 8.46 3.08 -2.38
CA MET A 196 7.52 1.97 -2.49
C MET A 196 6.13 2.47 -2.09
N HIS A 197 5.13 1.93 -2.76
CA HIS A 197 3.73 2.25 -2.50
C HIS A 197 2.89 1.00 -2.66
N ASN A 198 2.26 0.57 -1.58
CA ASN A 198 1.41 -0.61 -1.53
C ASN A 198 -0.04 -0.17 -1.33
N LYS A 199 -0.96 -1.02 -1.76
CA LYS A 199 -2.40 -0.80 -1.69
C LYS A 199 -3.09 -1.96 -1.02
N ALA A 200 -4.19 -1.70 -0.34
CA ALA A 200 -5.04 -2.77 0.16
C ALA A 200 -6.52 -2.41 0.11
N ASP A 201 -7.36 -3.44 0.10
CA ASP A 201 -8.79 -3.34 0.37
C ASP A 201 -9.22 -4.28 1.47
N TYR A 202 -10.33 -3.93 2.13
CA TYR A 202 -10.77 -4.59 3.35
C TYR A 202 -12.23 -4.98 3.27
N ALA A 203 -12.53 -6.21 3.67
CA ALA A 203 -13.88 -6.67 3.99
C ALA A 203 -13.98 -6.98 5.48
N TYR A 204 -15.11 -6.63 6.10
CA TYR A 204 -15.37 -6.86 7.53
C TYR A 204 -16.56 -7.80 7.78
N ASN A 205 -17.06 -8.47 6.74
CA ASN A 205 -18.23 -9.35 6.81
C ASN A 205 -17.91 -10.80 7.22
N GLY A 206 -16.66 -11.09 7.60
CA GLY A 206 -16.23 -12.44 7.98
C GLY A 206 -16.24 -13.46 6.84
N GLY A 207 -16.17 -13.00 5.58
CA GLY A 207 -16.16 -13.90 4.41
C GLY A 207 -17.53 -14.49 4.05
N LEU A 208 -18.60 -14.02 4.69
CA LEU A 208 -19.96 -14.39 4.30
C LEU A 208 -20.24 -13.85 2.90
N ARG A 209 -20.43 -14.76 1.93
CA ARG A 209 -20.98 -14.39 0.62
C ARG A 209 -22.47 -14.15 0.82
N SER A 210 -22.89 -12.89 0.79
CA SER A 210 -24.29 -12.50 0.62
C SER A 210 -24.78 -12.86 -0.77
#